data_AF-A0A1E4RAZ5-F1
#
_entry.id   AF-A0A1E4RAZ5-F1
#
_cell.length_a   1.000
_cell.length_b   1.000
_cell.length_c   1.000
_cell.angle_alpha   90.00
_cell.angle_beta   90.00
_cell.angle_gamma   90.00
#
_symmetry.space_group_name_H-M   'P 1'
#
loop_
_entity.id
_entity.type
_entity.pdbx_description
1 polymer ?
#
loop_
_entity_poly.entity_id
_entity_poly.type
_entity_poly.pdbx_seq_one_letter_code
_entity_poly.pdbx_strand_id
1 'polypeptide(L)' 'MRLIAERKSKGYTQAQLGALVGCSASMISSLELGKVNPSIEISIQLEEILSTPFFELFSDL' A
#
# COMPACT_ATOMS: atom_id res chain seq x y z
N MET A 1 0.02 -10.15 5.31
CA MET A 1 -0.04 -8.79 4.77
C MET A 1 -1.06 -8.73 3.65
N ARG A 2 -2.02 -7.79 3.69
CA ARG A 2 -3.17 -7.73 2.75
C ARG A 2 -3.03 -6.71 1.63
N LEU A 3 -2.01 -5.86 1.66
CA LEU A 3 -1.80 -4.76 0.70
C LEU A 3 -1.95 -5.18 -0.79
N ILE A 4 -1.39 -6.33 -1.18
CA ILE A 4 -1.49 -6.85 -2.57
C ILE A 4 -2.93 -7.15 -2.94
N ALA A 5 -3.68 -7.79 -2.05
CA ALA A 5 -5.06 -8.19 -2.29
C ALA A 5 -5.96 -6.95 -2.41
N GLU A 6 -5.82 -6.00 -1.49
CA GLU A 6 -6.61 -4.77 -1.49
C GLU A 6 -6.33 -3.92 -2.74
N ARG A 7 -5.05 -3.73 -3.12
CA ARG A 7 -4.69 -3.01 -4.34
C ARG A 7 -5.32 -3.66 -5.58
N LYS A 8 -5.25 -4.98 -5.70
CA LYS A 8 -5.82 -5.73 -6.83
C LYS A 8 -7.35 -5.68 -6.84
N SER A 9 -8.00 -5.69 -5.68
CA SER A 9 -9.47 -5.58 -5.57
C SER A 9 -9.99 -4.24 -6.11
N LYS A 10 -9.19 -3.16 -5.96
CA LYS A 10 -9.46 -1.83 -6.53
C LYS A 10 -9.06 -1.70 -8.01
N GLY A 11 -8.47 -2.75 -8.61
CA GLY A 11 -8.04 -2.75 -10.01
C GLY A 11 -6.77 -1.95 -10.30
N TYR A 12 -5.99 -1.59 -9.27
CA TYR A 12 -4.79 -0.78 -9.45
C TYR A 12 -3.56 -1.62 -9.77
N THR A 13 -2.74 -1.15 -10.70
CA THR A 13 -1.33 -1.53 -10.81
C THR A 13 -0.51 -0.91 -9.68
N GLN A 14 0.71 -1.42 -9.41
CA GLN A 14 1.62 -0.81 -8.43
C GLN A 14 1.96 0.64 -8.80
N ALA A 15 2.12 0.96 -10.09
CA ALA A 15 2.39 2.31 -10.56
C ALA A 15 1.21 3.26 -10.32
N GLN A 16 -0.02 2.80 -10.56
CA GLN A 16 -1.22 3.58 -10.29
C GLN A 16 -1.40 3.84 -8.79
N LEU A 17 -1.25 2.82 -7.94
CA LEU A 17 -1.33 3.02 -6.50
C LEU A 17 -0.23 3.97 -6.02
N GLY A 18 1.00 3.81 -6.51
CA GLY A 18 2.11 4.71 -6.20
C GLY A 18 1.78 6.16 -6.55
N ALA A 19 1.24 6.41 -7.75
CA ALA A 19 0.82 7.75 -8.15
C ALA A 19 -0.27 8.35 -7.23
N LEU A 20 -1.24 7.55 -6.79
CA LEU A 20 -2.30 7.99 -5.88
C LEU A 20 -1.77 8.30 -4.47
N VAL A 21 -0.85 7.47 -3.97
CA VAL A 21 -0.22 7.63 -2.64
C VAL A 21 0.85 8.74 -2.64
N GLY A 22 1.39 9.09 -3.80
CA GLY A 22 2.50 10.04 -3.93
C GLY A 22 3.89 9.40 -3.82
N CYS A 23 4.03 8.13 -4.20
CA CYS A 23 5.31 7.40 -4.19
C CYS A 23 5.58 6.62 -5.49
N SER A 24 6.76 6.03 -5.61
CA SER A 24 7.12 5.26 -6.82
C SER A 24 6.47 3.87 -6.83
N ALA A 25 6.31 3.30 -8.02
CA ALA A 25 5.88 1.90 -8.17
C ALA A 25 6.81 0.93 -7.41
N SER A 26 8.11 1.21 -7.41
CA SER A 26 9.12 0.44 -6.67
C SER A 26 8.93 0.52 -5.15
N MET A 27 8.49 1.67 -4.62
CA MET A 27 8.13 1.80 -3.20
C MET A 27 6.95 0.89 -2.87
N ILE A 28 5.88 0.91 -3.67
CA ILE A 28 4.73 0.00 -3.50
C ILE A 28 5.18 -1.45 -3.54
N SER A 29 6.05 -1.83 -4.48
CA SER A 29 6.60 -3.18 -4.56
C SER A 29 7.39 -3.58 -3.31
N SER A 30 8.25 -2.69 -2.80
CA SER A 30 9.01 -2.93 -1.56
C SER A 30 8.10 -3.07 -0.34
N LEU A 31 7.04 -2.26 -0.25
CA LEU A 31 6.01 -2.39 0.78
C LEU A 31 5.30 -3.74 0.66
N GLU A 32 4.86 -4.12 -0.55
CA GLU A 32 4.19 -5.39 -0.84
C GLU A 32 5.02 -6.64 -0.52
N LEU A 33 6.35 -6.50 -0.57
CA LEU A 33 7.30 -7.56 -0.22
C LEU A 33 7.77 -7.49 1.25
N GLY A 34 7.28 -6.53 2.05
CA GLY A 34 7.70 -6.33 3.44
C GLY A 34 9.16 -5.91 3.60
N LYS A 35 9.79 -5.37 2.55
CA LYS A 35 11.21 -4.96 2.56
C LYS A 35 11.45 -3.64 3.28
N VAL A 36 10.41 -2.81 3.35
CA VAL A 36 10.43 -1.49 3.98
C VAL A 36 9.12 -1.27 4.72
N ASN A 37 9.18 -0.45 5.76
CA ASN A 37 7.98 0.02 6.45
C ASN A 37 7.50 1.33 5.79
N PRO A 38 6.19 1.55 5.69
CA PRO A 38 5.67 2.82 5.20
C PRO A 38 5.95 3.96 6.19
N SER A 39 6.05 5.19 5.70
CA SER A 39 5.96 6.37 6.57
C SER A 39 4.52 6.54 7.08
N ILE A 40 4.33 7.41 8.08
CA ILE A 40 2.98 7.75 8.58
C ILE A 40 2.10 8.30 7.45
N GLU A 41 2.64 9.17 6.60
CA GLU A 41 1.93 9.77 5.47
C GLU A 41 1.49 8.72 4.45
N ILE A 42 2.38 7.79 4.08
CA ILE A 42 2.05 6.68 3.19
C ILE A 42 0.99 5.77 3.82
N SER A 43 1.08 5.53 5.13
CA SER A 43 0.13 4.67 5.86
C SER A 43 -1.28 5.25 5.79
N ILE A 44 -1.44 6.54 6.11
CA ILE A 44 -2.74 7.24 6.07
C ILE A 44 -3.32 7.21 4.65
N GLN A 45 -2.51 7.54 3.64
CA GLN A 45 -2.97 7.55 2.25
C GLN A 45 -3.42 6.17 1.78
N LEU A 46 -2.70 5.11 2.15
CA LEU A 46 -3.07 3.74 1.82
C LEU A 46 -4.38 3.34 2.51
N GLU A 47 -4.58 3.71 3.78
CA GLU A 47 -5.83 3.45 4.49
C GLU A 47 -7.03 4.12 3.81
N GLU A 48 -6.88 5.38 3.39
CA GLU A 48 -7.94 6.12 2.71
C GLU A 48 -8.25 5.55 1.32
N ILE A 49 -7.23 5.37 0.47
CA ILE A 49 -7.39 4.90 -0.92
C ILE A 49 -7.94 3.48 -0.97
N LEU A 50 -7.44 2.60 -0.10
CA LEU A 50 -7.85 1.19 -0.08
C LEU A 50 -9.07 0.96 0.83
N SER A 51 -9.46 1.97 1.62
CA SER A 51 -10.55 1.88 2.60
C SER A 51 -10.36 0.70 3.56
N THR A 52 -9.12 0.46 3.97
CA THR A 52 -8.71 -0.69 4.78
C THR A 52 -7.73 -0.21 5.86
N PRO A 53 -7.95 -0.49 7.15
CA PRO A 53 -7.06 -0.04 8.21
C PRO A 53 -5.63 -0.57 8.12
N PHE A 54 -4.68 0.16 8.68
CA PHE A 54 -3.25 -0.14 8.66
C PHE A 54 -2.94 -1.54 9.18
N PHE A 55 -3.53 -1.91 10.33
CA PHE A 55 -3.28 -3.23 10.95
C PHE A 55 -3.76 -4.40 10.09
N GLU A 56 -4.73 -4.17 9.20
CA GLU A 56 -5.17 -5.18 8.23
C GLU A 56 -4.25 -5.20 7.01
N LEU A 57 -3.89 -4.02 6.50
CA LEU A 57 -3.00 -3.87 5.36
C LEU A 57 -1.63 -4.49 5.65
N PHE A 58 -1.10 -4.27 6.86
CA PHE A 58 0.25 -4.61 7.32
C PHE A 58 0.23 -5.60 8.49
N SER A 59 -0.66 -6.59 8.47
CA SER A 59 -0.86 -7.59 9.55
C SER A 59 0.37 -8.39 10.01
N ASP A 60 1.45 -8.38 9.23
CA ASP A 60 2.66 -9.19 9.48
C ASP A 60 3.88 -8.33 9.84
N LEU A 61 3.67 -7.01 10.03
CA LEU A 61 4.71 -6.06 10.41
C LEU A 61 4.98 -6.08 11.92
#